data_AF-A0A923LGA0-F1
#
_entry.id   AF-A0A923LGA0-F1
#
_cell.length_a   1.000
_cell.length_b   1.000
_cell.length_c   1.000
_cell.angle_alpha   90.00
_cell.angle_beta   90.00
_cell.angle_gamma   90.00
#
_symmetry.space_group_name_H-M   'P 1'
#
loop_
_entity.id
_entity.type
_entity.pdbx_description
1 polymer ?
#
loop_
_entity_poly.entity_id
_entity_poly.type
_entity_poly.pdbx_seq_one_letter_code
_entity_poly.pdbx_strand_id
1 'polypeptide(L)'
;MALAQSLGMPAKVYYNHYNSNNPTLIRYRIEFYPDNKLIEYIACEKKRNNYTESFSERNHQISTVVSVNKVQKNDYSYDVETDSSHFEVSGVYSHNCRAFLSPWYERGGMESADENDKAVFEGRFNLGVVSLHLPMILAKSRNESKDFWEVLDYYLEMIRNLHKRTYDYIGEIKASVNPVAFCEGGLYGGTLKPTDKIKSILKPMTLSFGITALNELQELYNGKSIIEDGEFALEVMKYINKKINQFKEEDKLLYAIYGTPAESLCGLQVQQFRKQYGIIENVSDREYVSNSFHCHVSEDITPIEKQDYEERFWNYFNGGKIQYCRYPVNYNKEAVVTLIRRAMKKGFYEGVNLSLAYCEHCGHEELNMSECPVCGSKDITKIDRMNGYLGFTRVHGDTRYNEAKNAEIRDRKSM
;
A
#
# COMPACT_ATOMS: atom_id res chain seq x y z
N MET A 1 6.30 2.25 -23.27
CA MET A 1 7.00 1.13 -22.61
C MET A 1 5.99 0.09 -22.16
N ALA A 2 5.10 0.42 -21.20
CA ALA A 2 4.07 -0.49 -20.71
C ALA A 2 3.24 -1.16 -21.84
N LEU A 3 2.80 -0.39 -22.84
CA LEU A 3 2.08 -0.92 -24.00
C LEU A 3 2.89 -1.91 -24.85
N ALA A 4 4.20 -1.69 -25.01
CA ALA A 4 5.05 -2.62 -25.76
C ALA A 4 5.29 -3.90 -24.96
N GLN A 5 5.55 -3.77 -23.65
CA GLN A 5 5.74 -4.90 -22.75
C GLN A 5 4.48 -5.76 -22.58
N SER A 6 3.29 -5.15 -22.54
CA SER A 6 2.02 -5.89 -22.49
C SER A 6 1.74 -6.71 -23.74
N LEU A 7 2.37 -6.37 -24.86
CA LEU A 7 2.31 -7.10 -26.12
C LEU A 7 3.49 -8.06 -26.30
N GLY A 8 4.27 -8.32 -25.23
CA GLY A 8 5.42 -9.22 -25.25
C GLY A 8 6.67 -8.66 -25.94
N MET A 9 6.69 -7.36 -26.30
CA MET A 9 7.85 -6.72 -26.93
C MET A 9 8.80 -6.14 -25.88
N PRO A 10 10.06 -6.63 -25.78
CA PRO A 10 11.05 -6.05 -24.89
C PRO A 10 11.35 -4.59 -25.28
N ALA A 11 11.17 -3.68 -24.32
CA ALA A 11 11.37 -2.25 -24.52
C ALA A 11 12.41 -1.69 -23.54
N LYS A 12 13.24 -0.76 -24.02
CA LYS A 12 14.22 0.01 -23.23
C LYS A 12 13.83 1.48 -23.21
N VAL A 13 14.14 2.16 -22.11
CA VAL A 13 13.91 3.60 -21.94
C VAL A 13 15.25 4.29 -21.79
N TYR A 14 15.43 5.38 -22.55
CA TYR A 14 16.59 6.23 -22.48
C TYR A 14 16.18 7.64 -22.11
N TYR A 15 17.01 8.25 -21.27
CA TYR A 15 16.93 9.68 -20.98
C TYR A 15 17.38 10.47 -22.21
N ASN A 16 16.59 11.47 -22.57
CA ASN A 16 16.90 12.42 -23.61
C ASN A 16 16.44 13.81 -23.18
N HIS A 17 16.98 14.85 -23.78
CA HIS A 17 16.54 16.23 -23.53
C HIS A 17 15.79 16.76 -24.75
N TYR A 18 14.88 17.70 -24.56
CA TYR A 18 14.44 18.53 -25.68
C TYR A 18 15.61 19.38 -26.21
N ASN A 19 15.42 20.03 -27.36
CA ASN A 19 16.46 20.79 -28.07
C ASN A 19 17.33 21.68 -27.14
N SER A 20 18.47 22.13 -27.65
CA SER A 20 19.43 23.00 -26.94
C SER A 20 18.82 24.25 -26.28
N ASN A 21 17.59 24.63 -26.65
CA ASN A 21 16.91 25.81 -26.13
C ASN A 21 16.05 25.53 -24.88
N ASN A 22 15.79 24.26 -24.54
CA ASN A 22 15.01 23.87 -23.35
C ASN A 22 15.64 22.66 -22.61
N PRO A 23 16.83 22.81 -22.02
CA PRO A 23 17.60 21.70 -21.43
C PRO A 23 16.93 21.08 -20.19
N THR A 24 16.04 21.81 -19.52
CA THR A 24 15.34 21.37 -18.31
C THR A 24 14.13 20.47 -18.59
N LEU A 25 13.70 20.36 -19.85
CA LEU A 25 12.59 19.47 -20.24
C LEU A 25 13.12 18.07 -20.58
N ILE A 26 12.75 17.11 -19.72
CA ILE A 26 13.13 15.70 -19.86
C ILE A 26 12.22 15.02 -20.89
N ARG A 27 12.83 14.34 -21.86
CA ARG A 27 12.15 13.48 -22.84
C ARG A 27 12.59 12.04 -22.65
N TYR A 28 11.63 11.12 -22.62
CA TYR A 28 11.94 9.70 -22.61
C TYR A 28 11.89 9.14 -24.04
N ARG A 29 13.01 8.59 -24.53
CA ARG A 29 13.03 7.80 -25.77
C ARG A 29 12.77 6.34 -25.40
N ILE A 30 11.73 5.75 -25.97
CA ILE A 30 11.41 4.34 -25.80
C ILE A 30 11.83 3.62 -27.08
N GLU A 31 12.74 2.67 -26.96
CA GLU A 31 13.14 1.79 -28.07
C GLU A 31 12.61 0.38 -27.80
N PHE A 32 12.04 -0.22 -28.83
CA PHE A 32 11.60 -1.60 -28.82
C PHE A 32 11.60 -2.10 -30.26
N TYR A 33 11.56 -3.42 -30.42
CA TYR A 33 11.54 -4.04 -31.73
C TYR A 33 10.09 -4.39 -32.04
N PRO A 34 9.44 -3.68 -32.96
CA PRO A 34 8.06 -3.96 -33.32
C PRO A 34 7.99 -5.28 -34.09
N ASP A 35 6.91 -6.05 -33.89
CA ASP A 35 6.59 -7.14 -34.81
C ASP A 35 5.98 -6.59 -36.12
N ASN A 36 5.95 -7.43 -37.17
CA ASN A 36 5.42 -7.04 -38.48
C ASN A 36 3.95 -6.59 -38.39
N LYS A 37 3.18 -7.16 -37.47
CA LYS A 37 1.76 -6.86 -37.28
C LYS A 37 1.55 -5.46 -36.72
N LEU A 38 2.38 -5.01 -35.79
CA LEU A 38 2.33 -3.66 -35.22
C LEU A 38 2.65 -2.59 -36.25
N ILE A 39 3.59 -2.88 -37.17
CA ILE A 39 3.97 -1.94 -38.25
C ILE A 39 2.76 -1.56 -39.10
N GLU A 40 1.86 -2.51 -39.38
CA GLU A 40 0.62 -2.29 -40.15
C GLU A 40 -0.34 -1.29 -39.48
N TYR A 41 -0.33 -1.20 -38.14
CA TYR A 41 -1.18 -0.28 -37.38
C TYR A 41 -0.54 1.11 -37.15
N ILE A 42 0.70 1.36 -37.61
CA ILE A 42 1.35 2.67 -37.44
C ILE A 42 0.73 3.70 -38.39
N ALA A 43 -0.19 4.52 -37.86
CA ALA A 43 -0.85 5.58 -38.62
C ALA A 43 0.13 6.65 -39.16
N CYS A 44 1.23 6.92 -38.45
CA CYS A 44 2.17 7.99 -38.78
C CYS A 44 3.08 7.63 -39.97
N GLU A 45 2.86 8.29 -41.11
CA GLU A 45 3.57 8.07 -42.38
C GLU A 45 5.08 8.33 -42.27
N LYS A 46 5.48 9.38 -41.55
CA LYS A 46 6.91 9.70 -41.29
C LYS A 46 7.64 8.54 -40.58
N LYS A 47 6.95 7.81 -39.68
CA LYS A 47 7.56 6.67 -38.98
C LYS A 47 7.69 5.44 -39.88
N ARG A 48 6.73 5.22 -40.78
CA ARG A 48 6.81 4.16 -41.80
C ARG A 48 7.96 4.42 -42.78
N ASN A 49 8.13 5.67 -43.23
CA ASN A 49 9.17 6.02 -44.20
C ASN A 49 10.60 6.00 -43.63
N ASN A 50 10.75 6.10 -42.30
CA ASN A 50 12.06 6.01 -41.62
C ASN A 50 12.27 4.63 -40.96
N TYR A 51 11.43 3.65 -41.27
CA TYR A 51 11.64 2.28 -40.81
C TYR A 51 12.92 1.72 -41.44
N THR A 52 13.83 1.24 -40.61
CA THR A 52 15.05 0.54 -41.05
C THR A 52 14.95 -0.89 -40.56
N GLU A 53 14.87 -1.84 -41.50
CA GLU A 53 14.87 -3.25 -41.15
C GLU A 53 16.23 -3.60 -40.54
N SER A 54 16.21 -4.09 -39.29
CA SER A 54 17.42 -4.49 -38.58
C SER A 54 17.22 -5.89 -38.02
N PHE A 55 18.12 -6.79 -38.38
CA PHE A 55 18.14 -8.15 -37.85
C PHE A 55 18.93 -8.14 -36.55
N SER A 56 18.28 -8.46 -35.43
CA SER A 56 19.01 -8.81 -34.21
C SER A 56 18.93 -10.32 -34.02
N GLU A 57 20.07 -11.02 -34.10
CA GLU A 57 20.21 -12.37 -33.56
C GLU A 57 20.15 -12.29 -32.03
N ARG A 58 18.96 -12.05 -31.49
CA ARG A 58 18.71 -12.43 -30.12
C ARG A 58 18.38 -13.91 -30.16
N ASN A 59 19.18 -14.71 -29.45
CA ASN A 59 18.83 -16.06 -29.04
C ASN A 59 17.54 -15.99 -28.22
N HIS A 60 16.41 -15.86 -28.90
CA HIS A 60 15.15 -16.28 -28.38
C HIS A 60 15.29 -17.80 -28.28
N GLN A 61 15.43 -18.31 -27.06
CA GLN A 61 15.09 -19.70 -26.83
C GLN A 61 13.64 -19.86 -27.26
N ILE A 62 13.44 -20.29 -28.50
CA ILE A 62 12.14 -20.72 -28.99
C ILE A 62 11.86 -22.00 -28.21
N SER A 63 11.13 -21.83 -27.11
CA SER A 63 10.65 -22.94 -26.31
C SER A 63 9.45 -23.51 -27.03
N THR A 64 9.64 -24.62 -27.73
CA THR A 64 8.54 -25.37 -28.33
C THR A 64 7.87 -26.17 -27.22
N VAL A 65 6.56 -26.02 -27.07
CA VAL A 65 5.77 -26.86 -26.15
C VAL A 65 5.86 -28.30 -26.63
N VAL A 66 6.70 -29.10 -25.98
CA VAL A 66 6.97 -30.49 -26.38
C VAL A 66 5.80 -31.40 -26.00
N SER A 67 5.07 -31.04 -24.96
CA SER A 67 3.82 -31.69 -24.55
C SER A 67 2.96 -30.75 -23.73
N VAL A 68 1.65 -30.89 -23.87
CA VAL A 68 0.65 -30.27 -22.99
C VAL A 68 0.03 -31.40 -22.18
N ASN A 69 0.51 -31.58 -20.96
CA ASN A 69 -0.11 -32.53 -20.04
C ASN A 69 -1.42 -31.93 -19.52
N LYS A 70 -2.55 -32.44 -20.01
CA LYS A 70 -3.85 -32.12 -19.40
C LYS A 70 -3.91 -32.79 -18.04
N VAL A 71 -3.69 -32.00 -17.00
CA VAL A 71 -4.01 -32.42 -15.64
C VAL A 71 -5.53 -32.43 -15.54
N GLN A 72 -6.14 -33.60 -15.40
CA GLN A 72 -7.49 -33.67 -14.86
C GLN A 72 -7.39 -33.28 -13.40
N LYS A 73 -7.65 -32.00 -13.12
CA LYS A 73 -7.94 -31.55 -11.76
C LYS A 73 -9.31 -32.12 -11.40
N ASN A 74 -9.30 -33.33 -10.86
CA ASN A 74 -10.47 -33.87 -10.18
C ASN A 74 -10.65 -33.24 -8.78
N ASP A 75 -9.76 -32.31 -8.39
CA ASP A 75 -9.88 -31.53 -7.18
C ASP A 75 -9.62 -30.04 -7.44
N TYR A 76 -10.38 -29.20 -6.74
CA TYR A 76 -10.15 -27.77 -6.68
C TYR A 76 -8.81 -27.48 -6.00
N SER A 77 -8.14 -26.42 -6.44
CA SER A 77 -6.97 -25.85 -5.74
C SER A 77 -7.47 -24.68 -4.92
N TYR A 78 -7.47 -24.80 -3.59
CA TYR A 78 -7.67 -23.69 -2.68
C TYR A 78 -6.38 -23.40 -1.90
N ASP A 79 -6.19 -22.14 -1.56
CA ASP A 79 -5.29 -21.74 -0.48
C ASP A 79 -5.93 -22.20 0.84
N VAL A 80 -5.24 -23.12 1.54
CA VAL A 80 -5.54 -23.79 2.83
C VAL A 80 -6.86 -24.57 3.02
N GLU A 81 -6.73 -25.81 3.53
CA GLU A 81 -7.82 -26.62 4.12
C GLU A 81 -7.58 -26.88 5.62
N THR A 82 -8.67 -26.86 6.40
CA THR A 82 -8.73 -27.35 7.78
C THR A 82 -9.96 -28.27 7.95
N ASP A 83 -9.93 -29.15 8.95
CA ASP A 83 -10.83 -30.29 9.13
C ASP A 83 -12.33 -29.98 9.33
N SER A 84 -12.76 -28.70 9.35
CA SER A 84 -14.12 -28.30 9.75
C SER A 84 -15.05 -27.84 8.61
N SER A 85 -14.58 -27.83 7.35
CA SER A 85 -15.40 -27.50 6.15
C SER A 85 -16.23 -26.21 6.23
N HIS A 86 -15.95 -25.31 7.18
CA HIS A 86 -16.49 -23.96 7.27
C HIS A 86 -15.34 -22.97 7.30
N PHE A 87 -15.36 -22.05 6.34
CA PHE A 87 -14.44 -20.93 6.22
C PHE A 87 -15.26 -19.64 6.30
N GLU A 88 -15.46 -19.12 7.50
CA GLU A 88 -15.85 -17.71 7.67
C GLU A 88 -14.57 -16.88 7.76
N VAL A 89 -13.97 -16.56 6.62
CA VAL A 89 -13.21 -15.31 6.56
C VAL A 89 -14.25 -14.20 6.56
N SER A 90 -14.37 -13.52 7.69
CA SER A 90 -15.09 -12.25 7.81
C SER A 90 -14.80 -11.44 6.54
N GLY A 91 -15.80 -11.16 5.70
CA GLY A 91 -15.66 -10.72 4.30
C GLY A 91 -14.79 -9.48 4.07
N VAL A 92 -13.48 -9.63 4.26
CA VAL A 92 -12.47 -8.57 4.28
C VAL A 92 -11.59 -8.81 3.07
N TYR A 93 -11.99 -8.21 1.95
CA TYR A 93 -11.22 -8.22 0.70
C TYR A 93 -10.23 -7.05 0.72
N SER A 94 -8.93 -7.35 0.58
CA SER A 94 -7.86 -6.33 0.47
C SER A 94 -7.68 -5.89 -0.98
N HIS A 95 -7.73 -4.59 -1.22
CA HIS A 95 -7.31 -3.95 -2.46
C HIS A 95 -5.91 -3.36 -2.28
N ASN A 96 -5.06 -3.58 -3.28
CA ASN A 96 -3.65 -3.15 -3.27
C ASN A 96 -2.92 -3.64 -2.00
N CYS A 97 -2.12 -2.79 -1.34
CA CYS A 97 -1.32 -3.21 -0.19
C CYS A 97 -2.16 -3.71 0.99
N ARG A 98 -3.20 -2.95 1.39
CA ARG A 98 -4.00 -3.25 2.60
C ARG A 98 -5.32 -2.49 2.72
N ALA A 99 -5.89 -1.97 1.63
CA ALA A 99 -7.16 -1.23 1.72
C ALA A 99 -8.32 -2.23 1.80
N PHE A 100 -9.14 -2.15 2.83
CA PHE A 100 -10.28 -3.04 3.02
C PHE A 100 -11.57 -2.33 2.66
N LEU A 101 -12.45 -3.03 1.96
CA LEU A 101 -13.80 -2.53 1.69
C LEU A 101 -14.74 -2.93 2.81
N SER A 102 -15.49 -1.95 3.33
CA SER A 102 -16.69 -2.26 4.10
C SER A 102 -17.73 -2.92 3.19
N PRO A 103 -18.60 -3.81 3.72
CA PRO A 103 -19.69 -4.39 2.95
C PRO A 103 -20.50 -3.32 2.20
N TRP A 104 -20.94 -3.67 0.99
CA TRP A 104 -21.94 -2.94 0.24
C TRP A 104 -22.95 -3.95 -0.28
N TYR A 105 -24.20 -3.86 0.12
CA TYR A 105 -25.22 -4.83 -0.20
C TYR A 105 -25.95 -4.49 -1.50
N GLU A 106 -26.25 -5.49 -2.32
CA GLU A 106 -26.88 -5.33 -3.63
C GLU A 106 -28.20 -4.54 -3.54
N ARG A 107 -29.03 -4.82 -2.53
CA ARG A 107 -30.32 -4.15 -2.34
C ARG A 107 -30.26 -3.02 -1.32
N GLY A 108 -29.65 -3.26 -0.17
CA GLY A 108 -29.65 -2.31 0.96
C GLY A 108 -28.54 -1.25 0.93
N GLY A 109 -27.53 -1.41 0.07
CA GLY A 109 -26.44 -0.44 -0.06
C GLY A 109 -25.48 -0.50 1.11
N MET A 110 -25.54 0.44 2.07
CA MET A 110 -24.60 0.43 3.20
C MET A 110 -24.91 -0.63 4.24
N GLU A 111 -26.19 -0.93 4.43
CA GLU A 111 -26.70 -1.90 5.38
C GLU A 111 -27.46 -3.00 4.63
N SER A 112 -27.54 -4.19 5.21
CA SER A 112 -28.27 -5.30 4.61
C SER A 112 -29.78 -5.00 4.57
N ALA A 113 -30.44 -5.22 3.43
CA ALA A 113 -31.90 -5.07 3.36
C ALA A 113 -32.64 -6.15 4.17
N ASP A 114 -32.09 -7.37 4.18
CA ASP A 114 -32.55 -8.52 4.95
C ASP A 114 -31.40 -9.55 5.09
N GLU A 115 -31.65 -10.69 5.71
CA GLU A 115 -30.66 -11.77 5.91
C GLU A 115 -30.13 -12.41 4.62
N ASN A 116 -30.84 -12.25 3.50
CA ASN A 116 -30.49 -12.83 2.20
C ASN A 116 -29.84 -11.82 1.26
N ASP A 117 -29.68 -10.56 1.68
CA ASP A 117 -29.00 -9.53 0.89
C ASP A 117 -27.49 -9.79 0.86
N LYS A 118 -26.90 -9.72 -0.33
CA LYS A 118 -25.53 -10.16 -0.55
C LYS A 118 -24.59 -8.96 -0.56
N ALA A 119 -23.50 -9.08 0.20
CA ALA A 119 -22.43 -8.10 0.18
C ALA A 119 -21.59 -8.25 -1.11
N VAL A 120 -21.40 -7.15 -1.80
CA VAL A 120 -20.58 -6.98 -2.99
C VAL A 120 -19.23 -6.40 -2.59
N PHE A 121 -18.16 -7.07 -3.03
CA PHE A 121 -16.79 -6.62 -2.89
C PHE A 121 -16.08 -6.53 -4.24
N GLU A 122 -16.35 -7.49 -5.11
CA GLU A 122 -15.75 -7.56 -6.44
C GLU A 122 -16.12 -6.34 -7.30
N GLY A 123 -15.13 -5.83 -8.04
CA GLY A 123 -15.29 -4.66 -8.90
C GLY A 123 -15.44 -3.32 -8.16
N ARG A 124 -15.49 -3.29 -6.82
CA ARG A 124 -15.45 -2.05 -6.05
C ARG A 124 -14.02 -1.55 -5.86
N PHE A 125 -13.87 -0.25 -5.60
CA PHE A 125 -12.59 0.41 -5.48
C PHE A 125 -12.62 1.59 -4.51
N ASN A 126 -11.45 2.18 -4.27
CA ASN A 126 -11.27 3.35 -3.42
C ASN A 126 -11.06 4.61 -4.27
N LEU A 127 -11.78 5.69 -3.96
CA LEU A 127 -11.75 6.96 -4.70
C LEU A 127 -10.62 7.91 -4.28
N GLY A 128 -9.91 7.58 -3.21
CA GLY A 128 -8.76 8.36 -2.75
C GLY A 128 -8.60 8.34 -1.24
N VAL A 129 -7.37 8.63 -0.82
CA VAL A 129 -6.96 8.71 0.59
C VAL A 129 -6.49 10.13 0.88
N VAL A 130 -6.94 10.72 1.99
CA VAL A 130 -6.34 11.93 2.56
C VAL A 130 -5.90 11.63 3.98
N SER A 131 -4.61 11.80 4.28
CA SER A 131 -4.02 11.38 5.56
C SER A 131 -3.87 12.55 6.54
N LEU A 132 -4.26 12.33 7.80
CA LEU A 132 -4.03 13.26 8.90
C LEU A 132 -2.59 13.15 9.39
N HIS A 133 -1.99 14.30 9.70
CA HIS A 133 -0.73 14.39 10.45
C HIS A 133 -1.07 14.70 11.91
N LEU A 134 -1.40 13.67 12.69
CA LEU A 134 -1.91 13.85 14.06
C LEU A 134 -0.90 14.56 14.99
N PRO A 135 0.42 14.24 14.98
CA PRO A 135 1.39 15.02 15.74
C PRO A 135 1.39 16.51 15.39
N MET A 136 1.30 16.87 14.10
CA MET A 136 1.20 18.26 13.66
C MET A 136 -0.06 18.96 14.21
N ILE A 137 -1.19 18.25 14.24
CA ILE A 137 -2.46 18.78 14.76
C ILE A 137 -2.36 19.05 16.27
N LEU A 138 -1.77 18.13 17.05
CA LEU A 138 -1.55 18.32 18.49
C LEU A 138 -0.56 19.46 18.78
N ALA A 139 0.54 19.54 18.05
CA ALA A 139 1.49 20.63 18.19
C ALA A 139 0.85 21.99 17.85
N LYS A 140 0.02 22.03 16.80
CA LYS A 140 -0.74 23.23 16.41
C LYS A 140 -1.70 23.68 17.49
N SER A 141 -2.49 22.76 18.06
CA SER A 141 -3.47 23.13 19.09
C SER A 141 -2.78 23.72 20.32
N ARG A 142 -1.64 23.15 20.74
CA ARG A 142 -0.82 23.69 21.83
C ARG A 142 -0.23 25.07 21.51
N ASN A 143 0.37 25.22 20.33
CA ASN A 143 0.97 26.49 19.90
C ASN A 143 -0.07 27.62 19.79
N GLU A 144 -1.29 27.30 19.37
CA GLU A 144 -2.40 28.26 19.27
C GLU A 144 -3.24 28.37 20.55
N SER A 145 -2.89 27.64 21.61
CA SER A 145 -3.68 27.57 22.86
C SER A 145 -5.16 27.24 22.63
N LYS A 146 -5.44 26.33 21.69
CA LYS A 146 -6.78 25.82 21.35
C LYS A 146 -6.98 24.42 21.88
N ASP A 147 -8.25 24.05 22.06
CA ASP A 147 -8.62 22.67 22.36
C ASP A 147 -8.22 21.74 21.21
N PHE A 148 -7.63 20.59 21.54
CA PHE A 148 -7.16 19.63 20.55
C PHE A 148 -8.30 19.08 19.69
N TRP A 149 -9.45 18.78 20.30
CA TRP A 149 -10.60 18.20 19.60
C TRP A 149 -11.22 19.19 18.62
N GLU A 150 -11.23 20.49 18.96
CA GLU A 150 -11.65 21.56 18.04
C GLU A 150 -10.75 21.61 16.78
N VAL A 151 -9.43 21.57 16.96
CA VAL A 151 -8.48 21.59 15.84
C VAL A 151 -8.56 20.30 15.01
N LEU A 152 -8.73 19.15 15.67
CA LEU A 152 -8.93 17.87 14.99
C LEU A 152 -10.22 17.89 14.14
N ASP A 153 -11.32 18.40 14.69
CA ASP A 153 -12.60 18.53 13.99
C ASP A 153 -12.50 19.40 12.74
N TYR A 154 -11.79 20.51 12.84
CA TYR A 154 -11.52 21.37 11.69
C TYR A 154 -10.87 20.58 10.52
N TYR A 155 -9.86 19.76 10.81
CA TYR A 155 -9.20 18.96 9.78
C TYR A 155 -10.04 17.77 9.30
N LEU A 156 -10.83 17.14 10.18
CA LEU A 156 -11.78 16.10 9.78
C LEU A 156 -12.84 16.64 8.81
N GLU A 157 -13.40 17.81 9.09
CA GLU A 157 -14.34 18.49 8.19
C GLU A 157 -13.67 18.93 6.88
N MET A 158 -12.42 19.39 6.94
CA MET A 158 -11.66 19.71 5.73
C MET A 158 -11.51 18.48 4.82
N ILE A 159 -11.12 17.33 5.38
CA ILE A 159 -10.99 16.09 4.63
C ILE A 159 -12.35 15.63 4.09
N ARG A 160 -13.42 15.69 4.88
CA ARG A 160 -14.79 15.39 4.46
C ARG A 160 -15.17 16.20 3.22
N ASN A 161 -14.95 17.51 3.26
CA ASN A 161 -15.27 18.41 2.14
C ASN A 161 -14.41 18.12 0.90
N LEU A 162 -13.13 17.80 1.09
CA LEU A 162 -12.26 17.36 -0.01
C LEU A 162 -12.76 16.06 -0.65
N HIS A 163 -13.17 15.08 0.15
CA HIS A 163 -13.74 13.84 -0.36
C HIS A 163 -15.04 14.05 -1.12
N LYS A 164 -15.96 14.89 -0.63
CA LYS A 164 -17.20 15.26 -1.34
C LYS A 164 -16.89 15.91 -2.69
N ARG A 165 -15.95 16.85 -2.70
CA ARG A 165 -15.49 17.49 -3.94
C ARG A 165 -14.85 16.50 -4.91
N THR A 166 -14.02 15.57 -4.42
CA THR A 166 -13.42 14.51 -5.22
C THR A 166 -14.47 13.58 -5.81
N TYR A 167 -15.47 13.19 -5.01
CA TYR A 167 -16.60 12.36 -5.46
C TYR A 167 -17.37 13.04 -6.60
N ASP A 168 -17.71 14.32 -6.44
CA ASP A 168 -18.40 15.09 -7.48
C ASP A 168 -17.55 15.26 -8.73
N TYR A 169 -16.28 15.62 -8.58
CA TYR A 169 -15.36 15.81 -9.70
C TYR A 169 -15.14 14.53 -10.50
N ILE A 170 -14.86 13.41 -9.82
CA ILE A 170 -14.67 12.10 -10.48
C ILE A 170 -15.98 11.66 -11.14
N GLY A 171 -17.12 11.93 -10.49
CA GLY A 171 -18.44 11.62 -11.04
C GLY A 171 -18.73 12.28 -12.39
N GLU A 172 -18.11 13.42 -12.69
CA GLU A 172 -18.28 14.15 -13.96
C GLU A 172 -17.45 13.59 -15.12
N ILE A 173 -16.53 12.65 -14.85
CA ILE A 173 -15.69 12.02 -15.87
C ILE A 173 -16.51 11.06 -16.72
N LYS A 174 -16.25 11.03 -18.03
CA LYS A 174 -16.89 10.12 -18.98
C LYS A 174 -16.35 8.70 -18.85
N ALA A 175 -17.20 7.68 -19.03
CA ALA A 175 -16.80 6.27 -18.98
C ALA A 175 -15.71 5.92 -20.02
N SER A 176 -15.65 6.65 -21.14
CA SER A 176 -14.64 6.45 -22.18
C SER A 176 -13.18 6.64 -21.74
N VAL A 177 -12.91 7.24 -20.57
CA VAL A 177 -11.54 7.35 -20.06
C VAL A 177 -10.91 6.00 -19.72
N ASN A 178 -11.74 5.01 -19.36
CA ASN A 178 -11.32 3.64 -19.12
C ASN A 178 -12.47 2.67 -19.46
N PRO A 179 -12.65 2.33 -20.74
CA PRO A 179 -13.77 1.50 -21.20
C PRO A 179 -13.79 0.12 -20.55
N VAL A 180 -12.62 -0.50 -20.28
CA VAL A 180 -12.56 -1.79 -19.60
C VAL A 180 -13.19 -1.71 -18.22
N ALA A 181 -12.86 -0.67 -17.45
CA ALA A 181 -13.38 -0.47 -16.11
C ALA A 181 -14.87 -0.07 -16.09
N PHE A 182 -15.27 0.84 -16.98
CA PHE A 182 -16.55 1.54 -16.86
C PHE A 182 -17.62 1.13 -17.88
N CYS A 183 -17.25 0.43 -18.96
CA CYS A 183 -18.16 0.00 -20.02
C CYS A 183 -18.27 -1.53 -20.15
N GLU A 184 -17.16 -2.26 -19.95
CA GLU A 184 -17.07 -3.71 -20.22
C GLU A 184 -17.19 -4.58 -18.94
N GLY A 185 -17.68 -4.01 -17.84
CA GLY A 185 -17.90 -4.72 -16.58
C GLY A 185 -16.65 -4.95 -15.72
N GLY A 186 -15.55 -4.25 -15.98
CA GLY A 186 -14.32 -4.37 -15.18
C GLY A 186 -14.44 -3.84 -13.74
N LEU A 187 -15.38 -2.95 -13.48
CA LEU A 187 -15.75 -2.49 -12.14
C LEU A 187 -17.25 -2.71 -11.89
N TYR A 188 -17.65 -2.73 -10.63
CA TYR A 188 -19.03 -2.95 -10.22
C TYR A 188 -19.94 -1.82 -10.74
N GLY A 189 -20.97 -2.20 -11.49
CA GLY A 189 -21.85 -1.27 -12.21
C GLY A 189 -21.26 -0.70 -13.52
N GLY A 190 -20.05 -1.10 -13.89
CA GLY A 190 -19.28 -0.59 -15.04
C GLY A 190 -19.77 -1.09 -16.40
N THR A 191 -21.06 -0.98 -16.69
CA THR A 191 -21.68 -1.30 -18.00
C THR A 191 -22.26 -0.05 -18.67
N LEU A 192 -21.57 1.09 -18.51
CA LEU A 192 -22.00 2.39 -18.99
C LEU A 192 -21.71 2.56 -20.49
N LYS A 193 -22.42 3.47 -21.16
CA LYS A 193 -22.02 3.89 -22.51
C LYS A 193 -20.78 4.78 -22.42
N PRO A 194 -19.89 4.80 -23.42
CA PRO A 194 -18.68 5.64 -23.40
C PRO A 194 -18.95 7.14 -23.16
N THR A 195 -20.13 7.64 -23.53
CA THR A 195 -20.55 9.04 -23.34
C THR A 195 -21.09 9.34 -21.95
N ASP A 196 -21.46 8.33 -21.17
CA ASP A 196 -22.06 8.48 -19.86
C ASP A 196 -21.02 8.94 -18.83
N LYS A 197 -21.49 9.67 -17.82
CA LYS A 197 -20.68 10.06 -16.66
C LYS A 197 -20.64 8.91 -15.65
N ILE A 198 -19.52 8.75 -14.94
CA ILE A 198 -19.33 7.61 -14.02
C ILE A 198 -19.98 7.78 -12.65
N LYS A 199 -20.63 8.92 -12.34
CA LYS A 199 -21.23 9.20 -11.01
C LYS A 199 -22.17 8.10 -10.51
N SER A 200 -22.90 7.44 -11.40
CA SER A 200 -23.87 6.38 -11.05
C SER A 200 -23.23 5.15 -10.40
N ILE A 201 -21.95 4.88 -10.66
CA ILE A 201 -21.25 3.70 -10.16
C ILE A 201 -20.37 4.00 -8.94
N LEU A 202 -20.34 5.25 -8.45
CA LEU A 202 -19.43 5.66 -7.38
C LEU A 202 -19.97 5.41 -5.96
N LYS A 203 -21.28 5.28 -5.79
CA LYS A 203 -21.91 5.11 -4.46
C LYS A 203 -21.37 3.92 -3.64
N PRO A 204 -21.07 2.76 -4.26
CA PRO A 204 -20.46 1.62 -3.56
C PRO A 204 -18.98 1.83 -3.21
N MET A 205 -18.34 2.89 -3.70
CA MET A 205 -16.88 3.06 -3.63
C MET A 205 -16.46 3.77 -2.36
N THR A 206 -15.27 3.44 -1.86
CA THR A 206 -14.79 3.91 -0.54
C THR A 206 -13.95 5.17 -0.65
N LEU A 207 -14.06 6.06 0.33
CA LEU A 207 -13.22 7.26 0.50
C LEU A 207 -12.49 7.17 1.84
N SER A 208 -11.17 7.33 1.85
CA SER A 208 -10.35 6.96 3.00
C SER A 208 -9.76 8.13 3.76
N PHE A 209 -10.01 8.15 5.07
CA PHE A 209 -9.29 8.95 6.04
C PHE A 209 -8.05 8.19 6.46
N GLY A 210 -6.89 8.66 6.00
CA GLY A 210 -5.60 8.08 6.31
C GLY A 210 -5.10 8.48 7.70
N ILE A 211 -4.51 7.55 8.43
CA ILE A 211 -3.92 7.78 9.75
C ILE A 211 -2.48 7.28 9.77
N THR A 212 -1.58 8.08 10.35
CA THR A 212 -0.15 7.81 10.52
C THR A 212 0.30 8.26 11.92
N ALA A 213 1.46 7.79 12.36
CA ALA A 213 2.21 8.35 13.49
C ALA A 213 1.47 8.35 14.85
N LEU A 214 0.75 7.28 15.19
CA LEU A 214 0.13 7.18 16.51
C LEU A 214 1.17 7.09 17.63
N ASN A 215 2.33 6.47 17.38
CA ASN A 215 3.43 6.47 18.34
C ASN A 215 3.91 7.90 18.65
N GLU A 216 4.25 8.67 17.62
CA GLU A 216 4.77 10.02 17.78
C GLU A 216 3.69 11.00 18.32
N LEU A 217 2.40 10.73 18.06
CA LEU A 217 1.30 11.49 18.67
C LEU A 217 1.31 11.31 20.20
N GLN A 218 1.48 10.07 20.66
CA GLN A 218 1.49 9.71 22.06
C GLN A 218 2.74 10.24 22.77
N GLU A 219 3.91 10.09 22.14
CA GLU A 219 5.18 10.67 22.59
C GLU A 219 5.07 12.19 22.74
N LEU A 220 4.47 12.87 21.75
CA LEU A 220 4.22 14.30 21.85
C LEU A 220 3.24 14.63 22.98
N TYR A 221 2.25 13.78 23.24
CA TYR A 221 1.23 14.02 24.25
C TYR A 221 1.82 13.99 25.66
N ASN A 222 2.51 12.91 26.05
CA ASN A 222 2.97 12.68 27.42
C ASN A 222 4.40 12.10 27.56
N GLY A 223 5.18 12.08 26.48
CA GLY A 223 6.57 11.60 26.49
C GLY A 223 6.70 10.09 26.67
N LYS A 224 5.65 9.34 26.31
CA LYS A 224 5.62 7.89 26.37
C LYS A 224 5.28 7.32 25.00
N SER A 225 5.89 6.19 24.67
CA SER A 225 5.52 5.44 23.47
C SER A 225 4.15 4.79 23.64
N ILE A 226 3.54 4.34 22.56
CA ILE A 226 2.24 3.64 22.68
C ILE A 226 2.37 2.38 23.54
N ILE A 227 3.54 1.72 23.61
CA ILE A 227 3.73 0.55 24.46
C ILE A 227 3.65 0.93 25.93
N GLU A 228 4.30 2.03 26.30
CA GLU A 228 4.36 2.53 27.68
C GLU A 228 3.02 3.11 28.15
N ASP A 229 2.33 3.84 27.28
CA ASP A 229 0.98 4.38 27.50
C ASP A 229 0.34 4.71 26.15
N GLY A 230 -0.76 4.07 25.77
CA GLY A 230 -1.43 4.32 24.49
C GLY A 230 -2.84 4.84 24.61
N GLU A 231 -3.27 5.30 25.79
CA GLU A 231 -4.68 5.65 26.00
C GLU A 231 -5.07 6.88 25.18
N PHE A 232 -4.24 7.92 25.13
CA PHE A 232 -4.57 9.11 24.35
C PHE A 232 -4.69 8.80 22.86
N ALA A 233 -3.73 8.05 22.28
CA ALA A 233 -3.84 7.58 20.90
C ALA A 233 -5.13 6.77 20.65
N LEU A 234 -5.55 5.95 21.62
CA LEU A 234 -6.77 5.14 21.56
C LEU A 234 -8.03 6.02 21.62
N GLU A 235 -8.07 7.02 22.51
CA GLU A 235 -9.13 8.02 22.60
C GLU A 235 -9.28 8.80 21.29
N VAL A 236 -8.17 9.23 20.69
CA VAL A 236 -8.17 9.90 19.39
C VAL A 236 -8.77 9.00 18.32
N MET A 237 -8.41 7.71 18.28
CA MET A 237 -8.96 6.78 17.30
C MET A 237 -10.45 6.47 17.53
N LYS A 238 -10.90 6.36 18.78
CA LYS A 238 -12.32 6.23 19.14
C LYS A 238 -13.11 7.44 18.65
N TYR A 239 -12.58 8.65 18.85
CA TYR A 239 -13.18 9.90 18.43
C TYR A 239 -13.30 10.00 16.90
N ILE A 240 -12.18 9.76 16.18
CA ILE A 240 -12.14 9.79 14.71
C ILE A 240 -13.14 8.78 14.11
N ASN A 241 -13.21 7.56 14.67
CA ASN A 241 -14.20 6.56 14.23
C ASN A 241 -15.64 7.06 14.39
N LYS A 242 -15.96 7.64 15.55
CA LYS A 242 -17.30 8.19 15.81
C LYS A 242 -17.67 9.26 14.79
N LYS A 243 -16.75 10.19 14.51
CA LYS A 243 -16.97 11.28 13.55
C LYS A 243 -17.12 10.78 12.12
N ILE A 244 -16.27 9.85 11.69
CA ILE A 244 -16.34 9.29 10.33
C ILE A 244 -17.63 8.48 10.12
N ASN A 245 -18.10 7.75 11.14
CA ASN A 245 -19.40 7.09 11.08
C ASN A 245 -20.55 8.10 11.01
N GLN A 246 -20.49 9.19 11.77
CA GLN A 246 -21.44 10.30 11.63
C GLN A 246 -21.44 10.86 10.21
N PHE A 247 -20.27 11.13 9.63
CA PHE A 247 -20.15 11.62 8.25
C PHE A 247 -20.72 10.65 7.22
N LYS A 248 -20.50 9.34 7.41
CA LYS A 248 -21.05 8.28 6.56
C LYS A 248 -22.58 8.32 6.56
N GLU A 249 -23.19 8.47 7.74
CA GLU A 249 -24.63 8.58 7.87
C GLU A 249 -25.22 9.86 7.27
N GLU A 250 -24.55 10.99 7.45
CA GLU A 250 -25.01 12.29 6.96
C GLU A 250 -24.86 12.43 5.44
N ASP A 251 -23.70 12.04 4.89
CA ASP A 251 -23.40 12.22 3.47
C ASP A 251 -23.88 11.05 2.60
N LYS A 252 -24.18 9.90 3.21
CA LYS A 252 -24.45 8.63 2.51
C LYS A 252 -23.33 8.26 1.54
N LEU A 253 -22.08 8.52 1.95
CA LEU A 253 -20.84 8.10 1.29
C LEU A 253 -20.06 7.11 2.16
N LEU A 254 -19.46 6.09 1.54
CA LEU A 254 -18.70 5.06 2.26
C LEU A 254 -17.32 5.58 2.69
N TYR A 255 -17.27 6.25 3.83
CA TYR A 255 -15.99 6.59 4.45
C TYR A 255 -15.38 5.42 5.22
N ALA A 256 -14.06 5.31 5.19
CA ALA A 256 -13.33 4.31 5.96
C ALA A 256 -12.00 4.84 6.48
N ILE A 257 -11.54 4.30 7.62
CA ILE A 257 -10.25 4.66 8.21
C ILE A 257 -9.18 3.73 7.70
N TYR A 258 -8.11 4.31 7.18
CA TYR A 258 -7.03 3.62 6.51
C TYR A 258 -5.71 3.87 7.21
N GLY A 259 -5.01 2.81 7.61
CA GLY A 259 -3.63 2.91 8.07
C GLY A 259 -2.74 3.17 6.86
N THR A 260 -2.31 4.42 6.67
CA THR A 260 -1.60 4.83 5.45
C THR A 260 -0.19 4.24 5.39
N PRO A 261 0.23 3.46 4.36
CA PRO A 261 1.57 2.86 4.24
C PRO A 261 2.73 3.83 4.36
N ALA A 262 2.50 5.10 4.04
CA ALA A 262 3.38 6.22 4.33
C ALA A 262 4.84 6.06 3.90
N GLU A 263 5.13 5.39 2.79
CA GLU A 263 6.50 5.12 2.32
C GLU A 263 7.36 6.36 2.07
N SER A 264 6.78 7.37 1.42
CA SER A 264 7.38 8.69 1.27
C SER A 264 6.81 9.70 2.27
N LEU A 265 5.57 9.45 2.73
CA LEU A 265 4.86 10.36 3.62
C LEU A 265 5.51 10.43 5.01
N CYS A 266 6.10 9.33 5.52
CA CYS A 266 6.71 9.32 6.85
C CYS A 266 7.84 10.35 6.98
N GLY A 267 8.75 10.40 5.99
CA GLY A 267 9.83 11.40 5.96
C GLY A 267 9.33 12.81 5.67
N LEU A 268 8.35 12.96 4.76
CA LEU A 268 7.75 14.26 4.46
C LEU A 268 7.07 14.88 5.70
N GLN A 269 6.35 14.07 6.49
CA GLN A 269 5.69 14.52 7.71
C GLN A 269 6.68 15.01 8.75
N VAL A 270 7.82 14.34 8.91
CA VAL A 270 8.92 14.80 9.77
C VAL A 270 9.47 16.14 9.28
N GLN A 271 9.78 16.27 7.98
CA GLN A 271 10.30 17.51 7.40
C GLN A 271 9.33 18.69 7.61
N GLN A 272 8.04 18.47 7.39
CA GLN A 272 7.00 19.47 7.62
C GLN A 272 6.89 19.86 9.10
N PHE A 273 6.94 18.88 10.00
CA PHE A 273 6.88 19.12 11.44
C PHE A 273 8.08 19.92 11.93
N ARG A 274 9.30 19.50 11.56
CA ARG A 274 10.55 20.20 11.89
C ARG A 274 10.54 21.66 11.44
N LYS A 275 9.99 21.92 10.25
CA LYS A 275 9.90 23.28 9.72
C LYS A 275 9.03 24.21 10.57
N GLN A 276 7.99 23.68 11.22
CA GLN A 276 7.04 24.46 12.01
C GLN A 276 7.41 24.51 13.49
N TYR A 277 7.81 23.38 14.08
CA TYR A 277 7.95 23.22 15.53
C TYR A 277 9.34 22.76 15.97
N GLY A 278 10.28 22.62 15.03
CA GLY A 278 11.63 22.15 15.33
C GLY A 278 11.72 20.65 15.61
N ILE A 279 12.84 20.26 16.21
CA ILE A 279 13.14 18.88 16.56
C ILE A 279 12.65 18.62 17.99
N ILE A 280 11.86 17.57 18.15
CA ILE A 280 11.36 17.07 19.44
C ILE A 280 11.78 15.60 19.56
N GLU A 281 12.39 15.26 20.69
CA GLU A 281 12.83 13.90 21.02
C GLU A 281 11.68 12.89 20.89
N ASN A 282 11.94 11.73 20.30
CA ASN A 282 10.99 10.65 20.00
C ASN A 282 9.79 11.02 19.10
N VAL A 283 9.71 12.24 18.58
CA VAL A 283 8.61 12.71 17.72
C VAL A 283 9.11 13.09 16.32
N SER A 284 10.19 13.88 16.27
CA SER A 284 10.74 14.41 15.01
C SER A 284 12.27 14.47 14.98
N ASP A 285 12.95 13.90 15.98
CA ASP A 285 14.41 13.70 16.00
C ASP A 285 14.87 12.65 14.99
N ARG A 286 14.07 11.61 14.77
CA ARG A 286 14.27 10.60 13.72
C ARG A 286 13.81 11.09 12.34
N GLU A 287 14.34 10.51 11.28
CA GLU A 287 14.08 10.91 9.88
C GLU A 287 12.70 10.46 9.35
N TYR A 288 11.92 9.74 10.16
CA TYR A 288 10.63 9.18 9.81
C TYR A 288 9.69 9.17 11.03
N VAL A 289 8.40 8.96 10.77
CA VAL A 289 7.39 8.63 11.80
C VAL A 289 6.91 7.20 11.64
N SER A 290 6.38 6.62 12.71
CA SER A 290 5.81 5.28 12.72
C SER A 290 4.59 5.17 11.82
N ASN A 291 4.43 3.99 11.21
CA ASN A 291 3.32 3.72 10.31
C ASN A 291 2.01 3.48 11.10
N SER A 292 0.96 4.24 10.81
CA SER A 292 -0.38 4.06 11.39
C SER A 292 -0.39 3.81 12.91
N PHE A 293 -0.85 2.63 13.36
CA PHE A 293 -0.93 2.21 14.76
C PHE A 293 0.24 1.33 15.23
N HIS A 294 1.27 1.13 14.41
CA HIS A 294 2.33 0.21 14.77
C HIS A 294 3.13 0.74 15.96
N CYS A 295 3.58 -0.20 16.79
CA CYS A 295 4.64 0.06 17.75
C CYS A 295 5.87 0.62 17.02
N HIS A 296 6.59 1.54 17.67
CA HIS A 296 7.82 2.06 17.09
C HIS A 296 8.81 0.91 16.83
N VAL A 297 9.56 0.99 15.74
CA VAL A 297 10.35 -0.16 15.29
C VAL A 297 11.56 -0.45 16.17
N SER A 298 12.02 0.54 16.95
CA SER A 298 13.14 0.42 17.89
C SER A 298 12.77 -0.24 19.22
N GLU A 299 11.48 -0.52 19.44
CA GLU A 299 10.98 -1.15 20.66
C GLU A 299 11.55 -2.56 20.81
N ASP A 300 11.97 -2.89 22.03
CA ASP A 300 12.52 -4.22 22.35
C ASP A 300 11.40 -5.12 22.88
N ILE A 301 10.57 -5.59 21.95
CA ILE A 301 9.40 -6.43 22.23
C ILE A 301 9.39 -7.69 21.37
N THR A 302 8.82 -8.76 21.92
CA THR A 302 8.60 -10.01 21.20
C THR A 302 7.46 -9.87 20.18
N PRO A 303 7.39 -10.74 19.16
CA PRO A 303 6.25 -10.80 18.25
C PRO A 303 4.89 -10.96 18.94
N ILE A 304 4.85 -11.67 20.07
CA ILE A 304 3.61 -11.89 20.85
C ILE A 304 3.17 -10.59 21.51
N GLU A 305 4.10 -9.90 22.17
CA GLU A 305 3.83 -8.60 22.79
C GLU A 305 3.40 -7.57 21.75
N LYS A 306 4.08 -7.53 20.60
CA LYS A 306 3.70 -6.65 19.48
C LYS A 306 2.28 -6.93 18.98
N GLN A 307 1.94 -8.21 18.83
CA GLN A 307 0.57 -8.65 18.50
C GLN A 307 -0.45 -8.10 19.50
N ASP A 308 -0.12 -8.07 20.79
CA ASP A 308 -1.05 -7.68 21.84
C ASP A 308 -1.16 -6.15 21.98
N TYR A 309 -0.05 -5.43 21.84
CA TYR A 309 -0.03 -3.97 21.88
C TYR A 309 -0.72 -3.33 20.67
N GLU A 310 -0.62 -3.93 19.48
CA GLU A 310 -1.28 -3.45 18.27
C GLU A 310 -2.77 -3.87 18.20
N GLU A 311 -3.16 -4.98 18.84
CA GLU A 311 -4.54 -5.49 18.84
C GLU A 311 -5.57 -4.45 19.27
N ARG A 312 -5.25 -3.68 20.32
CA ARG A 312 -6.18 -2.68 20.86
C ARG A 312 -6.55 -1.58 19.86
N PHE A 313 -5.73 -1.35 18.84
CA PHE A 313 -6.02 -0.41 17.75
C PHE A 313 -6.70 -1.08 16.56
N TRP A 314 -6.62 -2.40 16.44
CA TRP A 314 -6.96 -3.16 15.23
C TRP A 314 -8.33 -2.81 14.67
N ASN A 315 -9.36 -2.77 15.51
CA ASN A 315 -10.74 -2.56 15.07
C ASN A 315 -11.10 -1.10 14.73
N TYR A 316 -10.16 -0.17 14.89
CA TYR A 316 -10.34 1.24 14.52
C TYR A 316 -9.86 1.57 13.10
N PHE A 317 -9.25 0.61 12.39
CA PHE A 317 -8.64 0.77 11.06
C PHE A 317 -9.28 -0.15 10.01
N ASN A 318 -10.60 -0.34 10.05
CA ASN A 318 -11.31 -1.31 9.20
C ASN A 318 -11.34 -0.96 7.71
N GLY A 319 -10.92 0.24 7.30
CA GLY A 319 -10.69 0.62 5.90
C GLY A 319 -9.31 0.23 5.38
N GLY A 320 -8.41 -0.22 6.25
CA GLY A 320 -7.16 -0.84 5.86
C GLY A 320 -6.13 -0.88 6.98
N LYS A 321 -5.61 -2.07 7.27
CA LYS A 321 -4.71 -2.34 8.40
C LYS A 321 -3.87 -3.57 8.10
N ILE A 322 -2.66 -3.60 8.62
CA ILE A 322 -1.78 -4.76 8.58
C ILE A 322 -0.93 -4.72 9.83
N GLN A 323 -0.54 -5.87 10.33
CA GLN A 323 0.47 -6.00 11.36
C GLN A 323 1.75 -6.59 10.75
N TYR A 324 2.90 -6.18 11.26
CA TYR A 324 4.18 -6.81 10.93
C TYR A 324 4.86 -7.29 12.18
N CYS A 325 5.40 -8.50 12.14
CA CYS A 325 6.29 -9.02 13.16
C CYS A 325 7.59 -9.49 12.50
N ARG A 326 8.73 -9.19 13.14
CA ARG A 326 10.02 -9.74 12.76
C ARG A 326 10.18 -11.13 13.36
N TYR A 327 10.51 -12.10 12.51
CA TYR A 327 10.73 -13.48 12.94
C TYR A 327 12.23 -13.80 12.89
N PRO A 328 12.89 -14.02 14.05
CA PRO A 328 14.35 -14.14 14.11
C PRO A 328 14.88 -15.53 13.73
N VAL A 329 14.07 -16.42 13.15
CA VAL A 329 14.40 -17.84 12.99
C VAL A 329 14.10 -18.35 11.59
N ASN A 330 15.16 -18.67 10.83
CA ASN A 330 15.07 -19.43 9.58
C ASN A 330 14.98 -20.96 9.83
N TYR A 331 15.38 -21.43 11.02
CA TYR A 331 15.47 -22.85 11.34
C TYR A 331 14.26 -23.41 12.10
N ASN A 332 13.52 -22.57 12.85
CA ASN A 332 12.38 -23.02 13.68
C ASN A 332 11.05 -22.62 13.04
N LYS A 333 10.64 -23.43 12.05
CA LYS A 333 9.40 -23.19 11.28
C LYS A 333 8.17 -23.34 12.16
N GLU A 334 8.21 -24.22 13.16
CA GLU A 334 7.13 -24.49 14.09
C GLU A 334 6.80 -23.26 14.95
N ALA A 335 7.82 -22.50 15.37
CA ALA A 335 7.64 -21.25 16.08
C ALA A 335 6.96 -20.18 15.19
N VAL A 336 7.40 -20.05 13.94
CA VAL A 336 6.78 -19.13 12.96
C VAL A 336 5.32 -19.51 12.72
N VAL A 337 5.03 -20.80 12.48
CA VAL A 337 3.67 -21.32 12.30
C VAL A 337 2.79 -21.05 13.52
N THR A 338 3.32 -21.21 14.74
CA THR A 338 2.58 -20.93 15.98
C THR A 338 2.15 -19.47 16.06
N LEU A 339 3.05 -18.55 15.70
CA LEU A 339 2.79 -17.12 15.76
C LEU A 339 1.84 -16.66 14.65
N ILE A 340 1.94 -17.24 13.45
CA ILE A 340 0.97 -17.03 12.36
C ILE A 340 -0.42 -17.52 12.78
N ARG A 341 -0.52 -18.74 13.35
CA ARG A 341 -1.80 -19.29 13.84
C ARG A 341 -2.39 -18.41 14.94
N ARG A 342 -1.55 -17.83 15.80
CA ARG A 342 -1.98 -16.86 16.81
C ARG A 342 -2.54 -15.59 16.17
N ALA A 343 -1.85 -15.01 15.20
CA ALA A 343 -2.31 -13.84 14.44
C ALA A 343 -3.66 -14.12 13.74
N MET A 344 -3.78 -15.29 13.09
CA MET A 344 -5.03 -15.73 12.46
C MET A 344 -6.17 -15.86 13.48
N LYS A 345 -5.91 -16.45 14.66
CA LYS A 345 -6.90 -16.56 15.74
C LYS A 345 -7.37 -15.20 16.24
N LYS A 346 -6.53 -14.17 16.15
CA LYS A 346 -6.86 -12.77 16.47
C LYS A 346 -7.50 -11.99 15.32
N GLY A 347 -7.65 -12.60 14.14
CA GLY A 347 -8.23 -11.95 12.96
C GLY A 347 -7.29 -10.92 12.31
N PHE A 348 -5.98 -11.11 12.44
CA PHE A 348 -5.00 -10.21 11.87
C PHE A 348 -4.71 -10.52 10.41
N TYR A 349 -4.65 -9.46 9.61
CA TYR A 349 -3.87 -9.45 8.37
C TYR A 349 -2.43 -9.18 8.79
N GLU A 350 -1.62 -10.24 8.92
CA GLU A 350 -0.24 -10.15 9.39
C GLU A 350 0.76 -10.45 8.26
N GLY A 351 1.77 -9.60 8.14
CA GLY A 351 2.96 -9.86 7.35
C GLY A 351 4.10 -10.38 8.21
N VAL A 352 4.74 -11.45 7.73
CA VAL A 352 5.99 -11.98 8.30
C VAL A 352 7.15 -11.27 7.62
N ASN A 353 7.93 -10.52 8.40
CA ASN A 353 9.15 -9.90 7.92
C ASN A 353 10.32 -10.86 8.12
N LEU A 354 10.79 -11.43 7.02
CA LEU A 354 12.05 -12.14 6.93
C LEU A 354 13.05 -11.18 6.29
N SER A 355 14.17 -10.96 6.95
CA SER A 355 15.34 -10.35 6.33
C SER A 355 16.04 -11.46 5.56
N LEU A 356 16.23 -11.29 4.25
CA LEU A 356 16.93 -12.24 3.40
C LEU A 356 18.10 -11.50 2.76
N ALA A 357 19.32 -11.94 3.05
CA ALA A 357 20.52 -11.46 2.39
C ALA A 357 21.21 -12.62 1.68
N TYR A 358 21.74 -12.36 0.49
CA TYR A 358 22.61 -13.31 -0.20
C TYR A 358 23.85 -12.61 -0.78
N CYS A 359 24.99 -13.30 -0.73
CA CYS A 359 26.23 -12.84 -1.31
C CYS A 359 26.25 -13.13 -2.81
N GLU A 360 26.44 -12.10 -3.63
CA GLU A 360 26.47 -12.25 -5.08
C GLU A 360 27.72 -12.98 -5.60
N HIS A 361 28.79 -12.99 -4.80
CA HIS A 361 30.05 -13.63 -5.18
C HIS A 361 30.07 -15.14 -4.92
N CYS A 362 29.56 -15.60 -3.78
CA CYS A 362 29.66 -17.03 -3.38
C CYS A 362 28.30 -17.72 -3.17
N GLY A 363 27.18 -16.98 -3.25
CA GLY A 363 25.84 -17.53 -3.07
C GLY A 363 25.47 -17.87 -1.63
N HIS A 364 26.30 -17.52 -0.63
CA HIS A 364 25.94 -17.70 0.78
C HIS A 364 24.69 -16.89 1.13
N GLU A 365 23.77 -17.48 1.88
CA GLU A 365 22.52 -16.87 2.31
C GLU A 365 22.48 -16.78 3.84
N GLU A 366 22.08 -15.62 4.36
CA GLU A 366 21.90 -15.40 5.79
C GLU A 366 20.78 -14.38 6.03
N LEU A 367 20.16 -14.41 7.22
CA LEU A 367 19.05 -13.52 7.54
C LEU A 367 19.47 -12.04 7.43
N ASN A 368 20.66 -11.67 7.88
CA ASN A 368 21.14 -10.30 7.75
C ASN A 368 22.66 -10.30 7.69
N MET A 369 23.22 -9.83 6.57
CA MET A 369 24.66 -9.65 6.43
C MET A 369 24.96 -8.33 5.73
N SER A 370 26.00 -7.63 6.19
CA SER A 370 26.57 -6.46 5.53
C SER A 370 27.83 -6.81 4.72
N GLU A 371 28.49 -7.90 5.12
CA GLU A 371 29.67 -8.49 4.52
C GLU A 371 29.53 -10.02 4.61
N CYS A 372 29.92 -10.74 3.57
CA CYS A 372 29.75 -12.19 3.52
C CYS A 372 30.72 -12.89 4.50
N PRO A 373 30.22 -13.69 5.45
CA PRO A 373 31.08 -14.40 6.41
C PRO A 373 31.94 -15.49 5.76
N VAL A 374 31.60 -15.93 4.54
CA VAL A 374 32.31 -16.99 3.81
C VAL A 374 33.45 -16.46 2.95
N CYS A 375 33.23 -15.35 2.24
CA CYS A 375 34.21 -14.83 1.27
C CYS A 375 34.66 -13.38 1.51
N GLY A 376 34.13 -12.70 2.53
CA GLY A 376 34.44 -11.29 2.83
C GLY A 376 33.90 -10.28 1.81
N SER A 377 33.10 -10.72 0.84
CA SER A 377 32.53 -9.82 -0.17
C SER A 377 31.49 -8.88 0.46
N LYS A 378 31.55 -7.60 0.09
CA LYS A 378 30.54 -6.58 0.42
C LYS A 378 29.45 -6.47 -0.64
N ASP A 379 29.57 -7.27 -1.71
CA ASP A 379 28.59 -7.38 -2.77
C ASP A 379 27.44 -8.29 -2.32
N ILE A 380 26.54 -7.66 -1.56
CA ILE A 380 25.40 -8.30 -0.90
C ILE A 380 24.13 -7.71 -1.50
N THR A 381 23.27 -8.60 -2.00
CA THR A 381 21.88 -8.25 -2.25
C THR A 381 21.06 -8.57 -1.01
N LYS A 382 20.23 -7.62 -0.60
CA LYS A 382 19.33 -7.76 0.54
C LYS A 382 17.89 -7.47 0.10
N ILE A 383 16.98 -8.34 0.52
CA ILE A 383 15.53 -8.20 0.34
C ILE A 383 14.92 -8.02 1.72
N ASP A 384 14.25 -6.90 1.92
CA ASP A 384 13.44 -6.65 3.11
C ASP A 384 12.01 -6.29 2.70
N ARG A 385 11.07 -6.53 3.62
CA ARG A 385 9.69 -6.08 3.48
C ARG A 385 9.54 -4.65 4.01
N MET A 386 8.99 -3.77 3.18
CA MET A 386 8.97 -2.32 3.42
C MET A 386 7.79 -1.90 4.30
N ASN A 387 6.63 -1.64 3.68
CA ASN A 387 5.36 -1.23 4.28
C ASN A 387 4.17 -2.02 3.67
N GLY A 388 4.44 -3.12 2.95
CA GLY A 388 3.44 -3.86 2.16
C GLY A 388 4.08 -4.89 1.23
N TYR A 389 5.11 -4.46 0.51
CA TYR A 389 5.79 -5.26 -0.51
C TYR A 389 7.23 -5.61 -0.12
N LEU A 390 7.75 -6.65 -0.77
CA LEU A 390 9.17 -7.00 -0.77
C LEU A 390 9.90 -6.11 -1.76
N GLY A 391 11.07 -5.62 -1.38
CA GLY A 391 11.98 -5.03 -2.36
C GLY A 391 13.43 -5.18 -1.94
N PHE A 392 14.29 -4.80 -2.87
CA PHE A 392 15.72 -4.87 -2.65
C PHE A 392 16.19 -3.66 -1.84
N THR A 393 16.56 -3.87 -0.58
CA THR A 393 17.26 -2.90 0.28
C THR A 393 18.65 -2.62 -0.22
N ARG A 394 19.27 -3.59 -0.87
CA ARG A 394 20.59 -3.46 -1.47
C ARG A 394 20.65 -4.29 -2.74
N VAL A 395 21.15 -3.70 -3.83
CA VAL A 395 21.47 -4.39 -5.09
C VAL A 395 22.87 -3.94 -5.49
N HIS A 396 23.83 -4.85 -5.64
CA HIS A 396 25.22 -4.52 -5.95
C HIS A 396 25.87 -3.49 -5.01
N GLY A 397 25.45 -3.47 -3.74
CA GLY A 397 25.96 -2.49 -2.77
C GLY A 397 25.14 -1.20 -2.65
N ASP A 398 24.30 -0.84 -3.62
CA ASP A 398 23.50 0.39 -3.66
C ASP A 398 22.05 0.20 -3.17
N THR A 399 21.51 1.21 -2.50
CA THR A 399 20.12 1.23 -2.00
C THR A 399 19.15 1.82 -3.03
N ARG A 400 17.98 1.19 -3.19
CA ARG A 400 16.88 1.72 -4.00
C ARG A 400 15.86 2.53 -3.20
N TYR A 401 16.12 2.75 -1.91
CA TYR A 401 15.17 3.36 -0.99
C TYR A 401 15.52 4.78 -0.61
N ASN A 402 14.48 5.54 -0.24
CA ASN A 402 14.65 6.88 0.28
C ASN A 402 15.38 6.85 1.64
N GLU A 403 16.01 7.97 1.99
CA GLU A 403 16.86 8.09 3.19
C GLU A 403 16.08 7.81 4.48
N ALA A 404 14.88 8.41 4.62
CA ALA A 404 14.01 8.22 5.77
C ALA A 404 13.66 6.74 6.02
N LYS A 405 13.45 5.97 4.95
CA LYS A 405 13.13 4.55 5.06
C LYS A 405 14.35 3.70 5.34
N ASN A 406 15.51 4.05 4.80
CA ASN A 406 16.76 3.42 5.21
C ASN A 406 17.04 3.67 6.70
N ALA A 407 16.69 4.84 7.23
CA ALA A 407 16.78 5.10 8.67
C ALA A 407 15.84 4.21 9.48
N GLU A 408 14.58 4.10 9.08
CA GLU A 408 13.62 3.21 9.74
C GLU A 408 14.09 1.76 9.77
N ILE A 409 14.60 1.24 8.63
CA ILE A 409 15.11 -0.13 8.54
C ILE A 409 16.31 -0.38 9.46
N ARG A 410 17.20 0.62 9.64
CA ARG A 410 18.34 0.51 10.56
C ARG A 410 17.90 0.40 12.01
N ASP A 411 16.79 1.03 12.37
CA ASP A 411 16.29 1.09 13.74
C ASP A 411 15.37 -0.11 14.10
N ARG A 412 15.04 -0.98 13.13
CA ARG A 412 14.17 -2.13 13.35
C ARG A 412 14.76 -3.16 14.31
N LYS A 413 14.06 -3.33 15.44
CA LYS A 413 14.16 -4.46 16.35
C LYS A 413 12.89 -5.33 16.30
N SER A 414 11.72 -4.70 16.39
CA SER A 414 10.42 -5.39 16.52
C SER A 414 9.64 -5.59 15.21
N MET A 415 10.04 -4.92 14.12
CA MET A 415 9.35 -4.93 12.81
C MET A 415 10.02 -5.81 11.76
#